data_AF-B3MET9-F1
#
_entry.id   AF-B3MET9-F1
#
_cell.length_a   1.000
_cell.length_b   1.000
_cell.length_c   1.000
_cell.angle_alpha   90.00
_cell.angle_beta   90.00
_cell.angle_gamma   90.00
#
_symmetry.space_group_name_H-M   'P 1'
#
loop_
_entity.id
_entity.type
_entity.pdbx_description
1 polymer ?
#
loop_
_entity_poly.entity_id
_entity_poly.type
_entity_poly.pdbx_seq_one_letter_code
_entity_poly.pdbx_strand_id
1 'polypeptide(L)'
;MANAQTNNACSICDRVGLKPFTRENVFNYYIPLHGLVSYGALSVNVMNPQIVPQLLPKKDLTNVFLISAVVGSAFYIYGRPHLKDVKNNKRGAYALLGATLFSMGSVLAWALIKSACPKDNALLATLAGLGTGAAFVKLGTDYIQEVDKLQKN
;
A
#
# COMPACT_ATOMS: atom_id res chain seq x y z
N MET A 1 20.81 -17.09 41.70
CA MET A 1 21.33 -15.93 40.94
C MET A 1 20.26 -15.52 39.96
N ALA A 2 19.66 -14.35 40.19
CA ALA A 2 18.64 -13.79 39.30
C ALA A 2 19.28 -13.36 37.98
N ASN A 3 18.60 -13.60 36.85
CA ASN A 3 18.58 -12.59 35.80
C ASN A 3 17.24 -12.63 35.06
N ALA A 4 16.54 -11.51 35.14
CA ALA A 4 15.24 -11.27 34.55
C ALA A 4 15.42 -10.94 33.05
N GLN A 5 14.61 -11.56 32.19
CA GLN A 5 14.24 -10.96 30.91
C GLN A 5 12.72 -10.97 30.79
N THR A 6 12.13 -9.91 31.32
CA THR A 6 10.77 -9.45 31.04
C THR A 6 10.67 -9.04 29.58
N ASN A 7 10.03 -9.85 28.74
CA ASN A 7 9.53 -9.39 27.44
C ASN A 7 8.01 -9.23 27.57
N ASN A 8 7.62 -8.01 27.96
CA ASN A 8 6.23 -7.57 28.02
C ASN A 8 5.62 -7.68 26.61
N ALA A 9 4.95 -8.78 26.31
CA ALA A 9 4.05 -8.87 25.18
C ALA A 9 3.01 -7.73 25.32
N CYS A 10 3.01 -6.81 24.37
CA CYS A 10 2.14 -5.65 24.39
C CYS A 10 0.68 -6.08 24.25
N SER A 11 -0.04 -6.16 25.37
CA SER A 11 -1.46 -6.54 25.47
C SER A 11 -2.41 -5.76 24.54
N ILE A 12 -1.98 -4.60 24.04
CA ILE A 12 -2.74 -3.77 23.09
C ILE A 12 -2.66 -4.33 21.66
N CYS A 13 -1.54 -4.95 21.26
CA CYS A 13 -1.38 -5.51 19.92
C CYS A 13 -2.33 -6.69 19.66
N ASP A 14 -2.55 -7.54 20.66
CA ASP A 14 -3.49 -8.67 20.58
C ASP A 14 -4.96 -8.22 20.53
N ARG A 15 -5.29 -7.08 21.16
CA ARG A 15 -6.63 -6.49 21.08
C ARG A 15 -6.93 -5.80 19.75
N VAL A 16 -5.90 -5.38 19.02
CA VAL A 16 -6.00 -4.67 17.73
C VAL A 16 -5.78 -5.62 16.53
N GLY A 17 -5.42 -6.89 16.77
CA GLY A 17 -5.21 -7.89 15.71
C GLY A 17 -3.92 -7.68 14.90
N LEU A 18 -2.94 -6.97 15.48
CA LEU A 18 -1.64 -6.72 14.83
C LEU A 18 -0.73 -7.94 14.97
N LYS A 19 -0.04 -8.31 13.88
CA LYS A 19 0.92 -9.43 13.91
C LYS A 19 2.13 -9.12 14.80
N PRO A 20 2.74 -10.09 15.47
CA PRO A 20 3.93 -9.85 16.30
C PRO A 20 5.07 -9.23 15.46
N PHE A 21 5.86 -8.36 16.08
CA PHE A 21 6.93 -7.62 15.38
C PHE A 21 8.16 -8.52 15.14
N THR A 22 8.04 -9.45 14.19
CA THR A 22 9.12 -10.31 13.71
C THR A 22 9.64 -9.79 12.37
N ARG A 23 10.88 -10.13 12.01
CA ARG A 23 11.48 -9.72 10.72
C ARG A 23 10.57 -10.08 9.54
N GLU A 24 10.00 -11.27 9.55
CA GLU A 24 9.10 -11.74 8.51
C GLU A 24 7.79 -10.92 8.44
N ASN A 25 7.18 -10.62 9.59
CA ASN A 25 5.98 -9.79 9.64
C ASN A 25 6.26 -8.34 9.25
N VAL A 26 7.46 -7.81 9.52
CA VAL A 26 7.85 -6.48 9.05
C VAL A 26 7.80 -6.43 7.52
N PHE A 27 8.43 -7.40 6.85
CA PHE A 27 8.49 -7.43 5.39
C PHE A 27 7.17 -7.81 4.71
N ASN A 28 6.41 -8.76 5.26
CA ASN A 28 5.23 -9.32 4.61
C ASN A 28 3.90 -8.71 5.09
N TYR A 29 3.89 -7.94 6.19
CA TYR A 29 2.67 -7.37 6.75
C TYR A 29 2.79 -5.85 6.96
N TYR A 30 3.79 -5.38 7.72
CA TYR A 30 3.88 -3.96 8.08
C TYR A 30 4.29 -3.04 6.93
N ILE A 31 5.27 -3.44 6.10
CA ILE A 31 5.66 -2.65 4.92
C ILE A 31 4.51 -2.56 3.89
N PRO A 32 3.84 -3.67 3.51
CA PRO A 32 2.63 -3.61 2.70
C PRO A 32 1.53 -2.73 3.29
N LEU A 33 1.28 -2.84 4.60
CA LEU A 33 0.28 -2.02 5.29
C LEU A 33 0.62 -0.52 5.24
N HIS A 34 1.89 -0.17 5.47
CA HIS A 34 2.36 1.21 5.34
C HIS A 34 2.20 1.74 3.91
N GLY A 35 2.49 0.91 2.90
CA GLY A 35 2.26 1.25 1.51
C GLY A 35 0.78 1.45 1.19
N LEU A 36 -0.11 0.64 1.76
CA LEU A 36 -1.56 0.80 1.60
C LEU A 36 -2.06 2.12 2.19
N VAL A 37 -1.60 2.50 3.38
CA VAL A 37 -1.91 3.80 3.99
C VAL A 37 -1.38 4.94 3.12
N SER A 38 -0.14 4.82 2.64
CA SER A 38 0.49 5.81 1.75
C SER A 38 -0.25 5.93 0.42
N TYR A 39 -0.77 4.82 -0.12
CA TYR A 39 -1.58 4.79 -1.33
C TYR A 39 -2.93 5.51 -1.15
N GLY A 40 -3.55 5.36 0.02
CA GLY A 40 -4.73 6.15 0.39
C GLY A 40 -4.42 7.64 0.50
N ALA A 41 -3.31 8.01 1.15
CA ALA A 41 -2.87 9.41 1.21
C ALA A 41 -2.55 9.98 -0.18
N LEU A 42 -1.95 9.17 -1.07
CA LEU A 42 -1.70 9.52 -2.46
C LEU A 42 -3.01 9.80 -3.21
N SER A 43 -4.05 8.98 -3.02
CA SER A 43 -5.34 9.18 -3.69
C SER A 43 -5.99 10.50 -3.28
N VAL A 44 -5.98 10.81 -1.98
CA VAL A 44 -6.47 12.09 -1.46
C VAL A 44 -5.66 13.25 -2.02
N ASN A 45 -4.34 13.14 -2.05
CA ASN A 45 -3.47 14.19 -2.57
C ASN A 45 -3.68 14.46 -4.07
N VAL A 46 -3.88 13.40 -4.87
CA VAL A 46 -4.19 13.55 -6.31
C VAL A 46 -5.55 14.22 -6.49
N MET A 47 -6.57 13.77 -5.76
CA MET A 47 -7.94 14.28 -5.86
C MET A 47 -8.10 15.71 -5.31
N ASN A 48 -7.49 15.99 -4.17
CA ASN A 48 -7.57 17.27 -3.47
C ASN A 48 -6.17 17.70 -2.96
N PRO A 49 -5.41 18.42 -3.80
CA PRO A 49 -4.03 18.81 -3.48
C PRO A 49 -3.93 19.88 -2.39
N GLN A 50 -5.04 20.46 -1.94
CA GLN A 50 -5.05 21.49 -0.89
C GLN A 50 -4.93 20.89 0.52
N ILE A 51 -5.25 19.59 0.71
CA ILE A 51 -5.25 18.95 2.03
C ILE A 51 -3.82 18.73 2.54
N VAL A 52 -2.91 18.24 1.70
CA VAL A 52 -1.58 17.82 2.12
C VAL A 52 -0.69 18.98 2.60
N PRO A 53 -0.65 20.14 1.91
CA PRO A 53 0.09 21.31 2.39
C PRO A 53 -0.41 21.88 3.71
N GLN A 54 -1.71 21.69 4.03
CA GLN A 54 -2.30 22.14 5.30
C GLN A 54 -1.91 21.24 6.48
N LEU A 55 -1.66 19.95 6.23
CA LEU A 55 -1.28 18.99 7.27
C LEU A 55 0.23 18.95 7.53
N LEU A 56 1.05 19.16 6.51
CA LEU A 56 2.51 19.08 6.62
C LEU A 56 3.17 20.20 5.80
N PRO A 57 3.48 21.35 6.44
CA PRO A 57 4.13 22.45 5.74
C PRO A 57 5.56 22.05 5.37
N LYS A 58 5.93 22.19 4.08
CA LYS A 58 7.30 22.23 3.51
C LYS A 58 7.86 21.02 2.74
N LYS A 59 7.10 19.96 2.41
CA LYS A 59 7.60 18.90 1.50
C LYS A 59 6.58 18.50 0.45
N ASP A 60 7.02 18.37 -0.81
CA ASP A 60 6.28 17.69 -1.88
C ASP A 60 6.11 16.21 -1.50
N LEU A 61 5.09 15.94 -0.68
CA LEU A 61 4.80 14.61 -0.13
C LEU A 61 4.22 13.66 -1.18
N THR A 62 3.78 14.17 -2.33
CA THR A 62 3.29 13.36 -3.45
C THR A 62 4.28 12.25 -3.83
N ASN A 63 5.55 12.61 -4.02
CA ASN A 63 6.58 11.65 -4.39
C ASN A 63 6.89 10.68 -3.25
N VAL A 64 6.79 11.14 -2.00
CA VAL A 64 6.98 10.29 -0.81
C VAL A 64 5.87 9.25 -0.70
N PHE A 65 4.60 9.67 -0.84
CA PHE A 65 3.45 8.77 -0.82
C PHE A 65 3.49 7.79 -1.98
N LEU A 66 3.88 8.26 -3.17
CA LEU A 66 4.04 7.42 -4.33
C LEU A 66 5.13 6.37 -4.15
N ILE A 67 6.34 6.76 -3.74
CA ILE A 67 7.44 5.82 -3.51
C ILE A 67 7.05 4.82 -2.41
N SER A 68 6.41 5.29 -1.33
CA SER A 68 5.96 4.42 -0.24
C SER A 68 4.89 3.43 -0.68
N ALA A 69 3.94 3.86 -1.53
CA ALA A 69 2.94 2.98 -2.13
C ALA A 69 3.58 1.93 -3.03
N VAL A 70 4.50 2.34 -3.92
CA VAL A 70 5.24 1.42 -4.81
C VAL A 70 6.04 0.41 -3.99
N VAL A 71 6.78 0.86 -2.97
CA VAL A 71 7.56 -0.03 -2.11
C VAL A 71 6.64 -1.02 -1.39
N GLY A 72 5.57 -0.57 -0.74
CA GLY A 72 4.68 -1.48 -0.03
C GLY A 72 3.96 -2.48 -0.96
N SER A 73 3.49 -2.03 -2.12
CA SER A 73 2.94 -2.92 -3.16
C SER A 73 3.98 -3.89 -3.70
N ALA A 74 5.23 -3.47 -3.87
CA ALA A 74 6.31 -4.35 -4.33
C ALA A 74 6.62 -5.43 -3.28
N PHE A 75 6.68 -5.07 -1.99
CA PHE A 75 6.84 -6.04 -0.92
C PHE A 75 5.66 -7.00 -0.83
N TYR A 76 4.42 -6.50 -1.03
CA TYR A 76 3.24 -7.35 -1.10
C TYR A 76 3.35 -8.39 -2.23
N ILE A 77 3.64 -7.94 -3.45
CA ILE A 77 3.75 -8.81 -4.65
C ILE A 77 4.94 -9.77 -4.49
N TYR A 78 6.09 -9.28 -4.02
CA TYR A 78 7.29 -10.08 -3.80
C TYR A 78 7.01 -11.26 -2.87
N GLY A 79 6.24 -11.06 -1.79
CA GLY A 79 5.90 -12.10 -0.83
C GLY A 79 4.88 -13.15 -1.33
N ARG A 80 4.34 -13.03 -2.54
CA ARG A 80 3.25 -13.91 -3.00
C ARG A 80 3.71 -15.29 -3.47
N PRO A 81 2.90 -16.34 -3.24
CA PRO A 81 3.17 -17.72 -3.68
C PRO A 81 3.50 -17.88 -5.16
N HIS A 82 2.82 -17.18 -6.07
CA HIS A 82 3.04 -17.32 -7.51
C HIS A 82 4.45 -16.91 -7.97
N LEU A 83 5.21 -16.17 -7.14
CA LEU A 83 6.60 -15.81 -7.41
C LEU A 83 7.61 -16.64 -6.59
N LYS A 84 7.17 -17.65 -5.82
CA LYS A 84 8.02 -18.40 -4.89
C LYS A 84 9.21 -19.08 -5.61
N ASP A 85 8.98 -19.58 -6.81
CA ASP A 85 9.95 -20.36 -7.59
C ASP A 85 10.84 -19.49 -8.51
N VAL A 86 10.60 -18.17 -8.52
CA VAL A 86 11.38 -17.22 -9.32
C VAL A 86 12.65 -16.83 -8.57
N LYS A 87 13.80 -16.85 -9.27
CA LYS A 87 15.08 -16.35 -8.73
C LYS A 87 14.94 -14.93 -8.18
N ASN A 88 15.49 -14.66 -6.99
CA ASN A 88 15.31 -13.40 -6.25
C ASN A 88 15.50 -12.11 -7.08
N ASN A 89 16.50 -12.04 -7.96
CA ASN A 89 16.74 -10.86 -8.80
C ASN A 89 15.55 -10.59 -9.75
N LYS A 90 15.04 -11.64 -10.41
CA LYS A 90 13.88 -11.53 -11.30
C LYS A 90 12.59 -11.32 -10.51
N ARG A 91 12.46 -11.99 -9.36
CA ARG A 91 11.33 -11.84 -8.44
C ARG A 91 11.16 -10.39 -7.98
N GLY A 92 12.27 -9.75 -7.58
CA GLY A 92 12.29 -8.34 -7.23
C GLY A 92 11.89 -7.44 -8.40
N ALA A 93 12.42 -7.68 -9.59
CA ALA A 93 12.09 -6.91 -10.79
C ALA A 93 10.60 -7.02 -11.18
N TYR A 94 10.02 -8.24 -11.13
CA TYR A 94 8.60 -8.45 -11.40
C TYR A 94 7.69 -7.79 -10.36
N ALA A 95 8.05 -7.90 -9.08
CA ALA A 95 7.32 -7.24 -8.02
C ALA A 95 7.34 -5.72 -8.15
N LEU A 96 8.52 -5.14 -8.45
CA LEU A 96 8.67 -3.71 -8.66
C LEU A 96 7.91 -3.23 -9.91
N LEU A 97 7.96 -3.99 -11.00
CA LEU A 97 7.19 -3.69 -12.21
C LEU A 97 5.69 -3.67 -11.93
N GLY A 98 5.16 -4.74 -11.32
CA GLY A 98 3.74 -4.84 -10.97
C GLY A 98 3.28 -3.73 -10.03
N ALA A 99 4.09 -3.41 -9.01
CA ALA A 99 3.82 -2.32 -8.09
C ALA A 99 3.81 -0.95 -8.78
N THR A 100 4.78 -0.70 -9.65
CA THR A 100 4.88 0.57 -10.40
C THR A 100 3.69 0.74 -11.33
N LEU A 101 3.34 -0.31 -12.08
CA LEU A 101 2.17 -0.31 -12.97
C LEU A 101 0.88 -0.05 -12.19
N PHE A 102 0.70 -0.73 -11.05
CA PHE A 102 -0.46 -0.53 -10.18
C PHE A 102 -0.55 0.91 -9.65
N SER A 103 0.53 1.44 -9.06
CA SER A 103 0.52 2.78 -8.47
C SER A 103 0.40 3.88 -9.52
N MET A 104 1.17 3.81 -10.62
CA MET A 104 1.09 4.80 -11.70
C MET A 104 -0.24 4.73 -12.46
N GLY A 105 -0.74 3.54 -12.73
CA GLY A 105 -2.05 3.35 -13.35
C GLY A 105 -3.17 3.95 -12.49
N SER A 106 -3.09 3.79 -11.17
CA SER A 106 -4.04 4.41 -10.22
C SER A 106 -3.98 5.94 -10.26
N VAL A 107 -2.77 6.53 -10.24
CA VAL A 107 -2.59 7.99 -10.33
C VAL A 107 -3.19 8.53 -11.63
N LEU A 108 -2.93 7.87 -12.76
CA LEU A 108 -3.50 8.25 -14.05
C LEU A 108 -5.03 8.16 -14.04
N ALA A 109 -5.59 7.05 -13.53
CA ALA A 109 -7.03 6.89 -13.41
C ALA A 109 -7.67 7.97 -12.52
N TRP A 110 -7.03 8.31 -11.40
CA TRP A 110 -7.51 9.38 -10.52
C TRP A 110 -7.41 10.76 -11.16
N ALA A 111 -6.37 11.03 -11.95
CA ALA A 111 -6.30 12.28 -12.71
C ALA A 111 -7.49 12.42 -13.67
N LEU A 112 -7.86 11.33 -14.35
CA LEU A 112 -9.03 11.28 -15.23
C LEU A 112 -10.34 11.44 -14.43
N ILE A 113 -10.52 10.70 -13.34
CA ILE A 113 -11.72 10.81 -12.47
C ILE A 113 -11.87 12.25 -11.95
N LYS A 114 -10.78 12.84 -11.44
CA LYS A 114 -10.76 14.22 -10.96
C LYS A 114 -11.16 15.19 -12.05
N SER A 115 -10.69 14.99 -13.29
CA SER A 115 -11.06 15.86 -14.41
C SER A 115 -12.55 15.82 -14.75
N ALA A 116 -13.24 14.71 -14.41
CA ALA A 116 -14.67 14.55 -14.55
C ALA A 116 -15.48 15.05 -13.33
N CYS A 117 -14.83 15.29 -12.18
CA CYS A 117 -15.49 15.82 -10.99
C CYS A 117 -15.70 17.34 -11.07
N PRO A 118 -16.81 17.87 -10.50
CA PRO A 118 -17.01 19.31 -10.35
C PRO A 118 -15.88 19.95 -9.53
N LYS A 119 -15.32 21.06 -10.02
CA LYS A 119 -14.19 21.76 -9.38
C LYS A 119 -14.51 22.26 -7.98
N ASP A 120 -15.78 22.55 -7.72
CA ASP A 120 -16.25 23.20 -6.49
C ASP A 120 -16.50 22.18 -5.36
N ASN A 121 -16.46 20.87 -5.66
CA ASN A 121 -16.76 19.82 -4.70
C ASN A 121 -15.55 18.93 -4.41
N ALA A 122 -14.62 19.47 -3.63
CA ALA A 122 -13.40 18.78 -3.22
C ALA A 122 -13.66 17.53 -2.35
N LEU A 123 -14.78 17.51 -1.60
CA LEU A 123 -15.20 16.35 -0.82
C LEU A 123 -15.59 15.18 -1.72
N LEU A 124 -16.41 15.44 -2.76
CA LEU A 124 -16.80 14.42 -3.72
C LEU A 124 -15.59 13.82 -4.44
N ALA A 125 -14.64 14.66 -4.88
CA ALA A 125 -13.41 14.19 -5.50
C ALA A 125 -12.60 13.30 -4.55
N THR A 126 -12.49 13.67 -3.28
CA THR A 126 -11.78 12.89 -2.26
C THR A 126 -12.46 11.54 -2.01
N LEU A 127 -13.78 11.53 -1.85
CA LEU A 127 -14.56 10.29 -1.68
C LEU A 127 -14.46 9.38 -2.91
N ALA A 128 -14.48 9.95 -4.12
CA ALA A 128 -14.25 9.21 -5.35
C ALA A 128 -12.84 8.60 -5.39
N GLY A 129 -11.81 9.34 -4.99
CA GLY A 129 -10.42 8.83 -4.92
C GLY A 129 -10.24 7.70 -3.93
N LEU A 130 -10.78 7.84 -2.72
CA LEU A 130 -10.74 6.80 -1.70
C LEU A 130 -11.56 5.57 -2.13
N GLY A 131 -12.77 5.77 -2.66
CA GLY A 131 -13.64 4.70 -3.13
C GLY A 131 -13.02 3.92 -4.28
N THR A 132 -12.55 4.61 -5.32
CA THR A 132 -11.87 3.95 -6.45
C THR A 132 -10.52 3.36 -6.05
N GLY A 133 -9.78 3.99 -5.15
CA GLY A 133 -8.55 3.41 -4.60
C GLY A 133 -8.79 2.10 -3.84
N ALA A 134 -9.82 2.04 -3.00
CA ALA A 134 -10.21 0.82 -2.33
C ALA A 134 -10.65 -0.27 -3.32
N ALA A 135 -11.39 0.11 -4.37
CA ALA A 135 -11.76 -0.80 -5.45
C ALA A 135 -10.54 -1.35 -6.20
N PHE A 136 -9.56 -0.50 -6.56
CA PHE A 136 -8.33 -0.91 -7.22
C PHE A 136 -7.50 -1.86 -6.35
N VAL A 137 -7.34 -1.55 -5.06
CA VAL A 137 -6.65 -2.45 -4.12
C VAL A 137 -7.37 -3.79 -4.06
N LYS A 138 -8.70 -3.80 -3.88
CA LYS A 138 -9.48 -5.03 -3.82
C LYS A 138 -9.33 -5.88 -5.08
N LEU A 139 -9.57 -5.30 -6.25
CA LEU A 139 -9.45 -6.00 -7.53
C LEU A 139 -8.02 -6.50 -7.77
N GLY A 140 -7.01 -5.71 -7.43
CA GLY A 140 -5.60 -6.10 -7.54
C GLY A 140 -5.24 -7.25 -6.62
N THR A 141 -5.71 -7.21 -5.36
CA THR A 141 -5.48 -8.31 -4.41
C THR A 141 -6.24 -9.57 -4.79
N ASP A 142 -7.50 -9.44 -5.24
CA ASP A 142 -8.32 -10.57 -5.65
C ASP A 142 -7.69 -11.25 -6.88
N TYR A 143 -7.26 -10.48 -7.88
CA TYR A 143 -6.54 -10.99 -9.05
C TYR A 143 -5.27 -11.76 -8.65
N ILE A 144 -4.42 -11.15 -7.81
CA ILE A 144 -3.18 -11.80 -7.34
C ILE A 144 -3.49 -13.08 -6.57
N GLN A 145 -4.53 -13.08 -5.73
CA GLN A 145 -4.95 -14.27 -4.98
C GLN A 145 -5.45 -15.38 -5.91
N GLU A 146 -6.19 -15.08 -6.97
CA GLU A 146 -6.58 -16.07 -7.97
C GLU A 146 -5.35 -16.64 -8.69
N VAL A 147 -4.36 -15.81 -9.04
CA VAL A 147 -3.10 -16.27 -9.62
C VAL A 147 -2.33 -17.17 -8.65
N ASP A 148 -2.30 -16.84 -7.36
CA ASP A 148 -1.64 -17.66 -6.34
C ASP A 148 -2.24 -19.06 -6.21
N LYS A 149 -3.56 -19.22 -6.40
CA LYS A 149 -4.22 -20.54 -6.39
C LYS A 149 -3.77 -21.44 -7.53
N LEU A 150 -3.25 -20.87 -8.63
CA LEU A 150 -2.72 -21.65 -9.75
C LEU A 150 -1.34 -22.26 -9.44
N GLN A 151 -0.65 -21.75 -8.42
CA GLN A 151 0.63 -22.32 -7.98
C GLN A 151 0.35 -23.67 -7.33
N LYS A 152 0.72 -24.76 -8.01
CA LYS A 152 0.70 -26.09 -7.42
C LYS A 152 1.66 -26.10 -6.23
N ASN A 153 1.20 -26.63 -5.09
CA ASN A 153 2.00 -26.73 -3.87
C ASN A 153 3.30 -27.49 -4.15
#